data_AF-A0A1I1TCN9-F1
#
_entry.id   AF-A0A1I1TCN9-F1
#
_cell.length_a   1.000
_cell.length_b   1.000
_cell.length_c   1.000
_cell.angle_alpha   90.00
_cell.angle_beta   90.00
_cell.angle_gamma   90.00
#
_symmetry.space_group_name_H-M   'P 1'
#
loop_
_entity.id
_entity.type
_entity.pdbx_description
1 polymer ?
#
loop_
_entity_poly.entity_id
_entity_poly.type
_entity_poly.pdbx_seq_one_letter_code
_entity_poly.pdbx_strand_id
1 'polypeptide(L)'
;MTDADIRELVRHGATIEAIRRHRARHGGTLIAARAAIEALRWEFTQSSGPALSAFEAELDRLLRSNQKIQAIKRFREVHGVGLKEAKDAVDARAEALARRR
;
A
#
# COMPACT_ATOMS: atom_id res chain seq x y z
N MET A 1 5.75 -2.93 25.99
CA MET A 1 5.35 -3.48 24.67
C MET A 1 4.29 -2.57 24.04
N THR A 2 4.64 -1.89 22.97
CA THR A 2 4.06 -0.63 22.43
C THR A 2 2.89 -0.84 21.45
N ASP A 3 2.24 0.25 21.04
CA ASP A 3 1.24 0.35 19.95
C ASP A 3 1.71 -0.23 18.60
N ALA A 4 3.01 -0.52 18.48
CA ALA A 4 3.64 -1.12 17.30
C ALA A 4 3.05 -2.50 16.93
N ASP A 5 2.69 -3.31 17.92
CA ASP A 5 2.10 -4.66 17.74
C ASP A 5 0.73 -4.57 17.02
N ILE A 6 -0.07 -3.55 17.34
CA ILE A 6 -1.38 -3.31 16.74
C ILE A 6 -1.20 -2.86 15.28
N ARG A 7 -0.25 -1.95 15.01
CA ARG A 7 0.07 -1.50 13.65
C ARG A 7 0.56 -2.65 12.76
N GLU A 8 1.36 -3.57 13.31
CA GLU A 8 1.84 -4.74 12.57
C GLU A 8 0.70 -5.69 12.21
N LEU A 9 -0.21 -5.96 13.15
CA LEU A 9 -1.41 -6.77 12.88
C LEU A 9 -2.30 -6.16 11.78
N VAL A 10 -2.42 -4.82 11.76
CA VAL A 10 -3.15 -4.11 10.69
C VAL A 10 -2.43 -4.26 9.35
N ARG A 11 -1.09 -4.19 9.31
CA ARG A 11 -0.29 -4.41 8.09
C ARG A 11 -0.48 -5.81 7.51
N HIS A 12 -0.61 -6.83 8.37
CA HIS A 12 -0.84 -8.22 7.95
C HIS A 12 -2.32 -8.54 7.65
N GLY A 13 -3.24 -7.57 7.76
CA GLY A 13 -4.67 -7.78 7.51
C GLY A 13 -5.41 -8.51 8.63
N ALA A 14 -4.77 -8.74 9.79
CA ALA A 14 -5.32 -9.43 10.95
C ALA A 14 -6.26 -8.52 11.78
N THR A 15 -7.32 -8.04 11.14
CA THR A 15 -8.23 -7.00 11.66
C THR A 15 -8.92 -7.41 12.96
N ILE A 16 -9.35 -8.67 13.07
CA ILE A 16 -10.08 -9.18 14.26
C ILE A 16 -9.15 -9.19 15.48
N GLU A 17 -7.91 -9.62 15.31
CA GLU A 17 -6.95 -9.70 16.42
C GLU A 17 -6.46 -8.31 16.82
N ALA A 18 -6.27 -7.41 15.86
CA ALA A 18 -5.96 -6.00 16.13
C ALA A 18 -7.06 -5.33 16.98
N ILE A 19 -8.34 -5.58 16.68
CA ILE A 19 -9.49 -5.06 17.46
C ILE A 19 -9.48 -5.62 18.88
N ARG A 20 -9.30 -6.94 19.04
CA ARG A 20 -9.25 -7.59 20.35
C ARG A 20 -8.10 -7.02 21.20
N ARG A 21 -6.92 -6.88 20.60
CA ARG A 21 -5.70 -6.35 21.22
C ARG A 21 -5.86 -4.89 21.66
N HIS A 22 -6.43 -4.06 20.80
CA HIS A 22 -6.73 -2.67 21.10
C HIS A 22 -7.71 -2.53 22.27
N ARG A 23 -8.79 -3.34 22.26
CA ARG A 23 -9.80 -3.33 23.31
C ARG A 23 -9.27 -3.82 24.66
N ALA A 24 -8.48 -4.88 24.69
CA ALA A 24 -7.90 -5.43 25.92
C ALA A 24 -6.96 -4.45 26.64
N ARG A 25 -6.41 -3.49 25.90
CA ARG A 25 -5.42 -2.51 26.40
C ARG A 25 -6.04 -1.17 26.79
N HIS A 26 -6.97 -0.68 25.97
CA HIS A 26 -7.55 0.67 26.15
C HIS A 26 -8.91 0.66 26.84
N GLY A 27 -9.55 -0.51 27.03
CA GLY A 27 -10.83 -0.60 27.72
C GLY A 27 -11.92 0.25 27.05
N GLY A 28 -12.53 -0.26 25.98
CA GLY A 28 -13.53 0.49 25.21
C GLY A 28 -14.53 -0.38 24.47
N THR A 29 -15.46 0.26 23.75
CA THR A 29 -16.45 -0.42 22.94
C THR A 29 -15.82 -0.98 21.66
N LEU A 30 -16.45 -2.01 21.08
CA LEU A 30 -16.02 -2.58 19.79
C LEU A 30 -16.00 -1.53 18.66
N ILE A 31 -16.86 -0.52 18.75
CA ILE A 31 -16.92 0.57 17.77
C ILE A 31 -15.68 1.47 17.88
N ALA A 32 -15.26 1.85 19.10
CA ALA A 32 -14.06 2.65 19.29
C ALA A 32 -12.79 1.91 18.80
N ALA A 33 -12.69 0.60 19.10
CA ALA A 33 -11.59 -0.22 18.63
C ALA A 33 -11.59 -0.37 17.09
N ARG A 34 -12.77 -0.59 16.49
CA ARG A 34 -12.90 -0.67 15.02
C ARG A 34 -12.53 0.65 14.36
N ALA A 35 -12.98 1.79 14.90
CA ALA A 35 -12.65 3.11 14.37
C ALA A 35 -11.14 3.39 14.41
N ALA A 36 -10.46 3.01 15.49
CA ALA A 36 -9.01 3.14 15.59
C ALA A 36 -8.26 2.28 14.57
N ILE A 37 -8.70 1.03 14.35
CA ILE A 37 -8.10 0.15 13.34
C ILE A 37 -8.37 0.66 11.92
N GLU A 38 -9.57 1.18 11.67
CA GLU A 38 -9.93 1.75 10.37
C GLU A 38 -9.17 3.06 10.10
N ALA A 39 -8.93 3.89 11.13
CA ALA A 39 -8.06 5.05 11.07
C ALA A 39 -6.59 4.66 10.80
N LEU A 40 -6.06 3.64 11.45
CA LEU A 40 -4.70 3.13 11.17
C LEU A 40 -4.57 2.58 9.75
N ARG A 41 -5.61 1.89 9.24
CA ARG A 41 -5.69 1.43 7.86
C ARG A 41 -5.77 2.62 6.88
N TRP A 42 -6.51 3.66 7.24
CA TRP A 42 -6.60 4.91 6.50
C TRP A 42 -5.24 5.66 6.48
N GLU A 43 -4.57 5.75 7.63
CA GLU A 43 -3.22 6.29 7.77
C GLU A 43 -2.20 5.50 6.93
N PHE A 44 -2.37 4.19 6.78
CA PHE A 44 -1.48 3.39 5.93
C PHE A 44 -1.69 3.66 4.43
N THR A 45 -2.95 3.84 3.99
CA THR A 45 -3.24 4.27 2.61
C THR A 45 -2.89 5.75 2.35
N GLN A 46 -2.83 6.59 3.40
CA GLN A 46 -2.43 8.00 3.30
C GLN A 46 -0.94 8.27 3.50
N SER A 47 -0.22 7.45 4.28
CA SER A 47 1.25 7.54 4.43
C SER A 47 1.99 7.05 3.19
N SER A 48 1.33 6.18 2.42
CA SER A 48 1.69 5.92 1.01
C SER A 48 1.19 7.02 0.07
N GLY A 49 0.22 7.83 0.50
CA GLY A 49 -0.63 8.71 -0.32
C GLY A 49 0.10 9.64 -1.29
N PRO A 50 1.06 10.48 -0.88
CA PRO A 50 1.74 11.38 -1.80
C PRO A 50 2.90 10.70 -2.55
N ALA A 51 3.67 9.81 -1.90
CA ALA A 51 4.85 9.19 -2.50
C ALA A 51 4.50 8.06 -3.50
N LEU A 52 3.49 7.22 -3.20
CA LEU A 52 2.95 6.28 -4.19
C LEU A 52 2.29 7.04 -5.34
N SER A 53 1.56 8.15 -5.08
CA SER A 53 0.97 8.93 -6.17
C SER A 53 2.01 9.55 -7.11
N ALA A 54 3.14 10.02 -6.55
CA ALA A 54 4.24 10.58 -7.33
C ALA A 54 4.95 9.49 -8.15
N PHE A 55 5.18 8.34 -7.54
CA PHE A 55 5.75 7.17 -8.22
C PHE A 55 4.82 6.63 -9.32
N GLU A 56 3.52 6.46 -9.04
CA GLU A 56 2.53 6.04 -10.04
C GLU A 56 2.42 7.05 -11.17
N ALA A 57 2.42 8.37 -10.88
CA ALA A 57 2.40 9.40 -11.91
C ALA A 57 3.67 9.41 -12.77
N GLU A 58 4.83 9.16 -12.17
CA GLU A 58 6.09 8.99 -12.90
C GLU A 58 6.05 7.73 -13.77
N LEU A 59 5.57 6.62 -13.22
CA LEU A 59 5.41 5.35 -13.93
C LEU A 59 4.47 5.51 -15.12
N ASP A 60 3.32 6.17 -14.92
CA ASP A 60 2.36 6.45 -15.98
C ASP A 60 2.95 7.36 -17.07
N ARG A 61 3.81 8.35 -16.71
CA ARG A 61 4.57 9.15 -17.69
C ARG A 61 5.54 8.29 -18.50
N LEU A 62 6.34 7.46 -17.83
CA LEU A 62 7.31 6.57 -18.48
C LEU A 62 6.60 5.60 -19.44
N LEU A 63 5.46 5.05 -19.02
CA LEU A 63 4.62 4.17 -19.84
C LEU A 63 4.04 4.89 -21.05
N ARG A 64 3.55 6.13 -20.90
CA ARG A 64 3.06 6.96 -22.02
C ARG A 64 4.17 7.34 -23.00
N SER A 65 5.40 7.52 -22.53
CA SER A 65 6.59 7.77 -23.34
C SER A 65 7.22 6.49 -23.93
N ASN A 66 6.55 5.33 -23.80
CA ASN A 66 7.02 4.01 -24.25
C ASN A 66 8.36 3.57 -23.62
N GLN A 67 8.72 4.13 -22.47
CA GLN A 67 9.94 3.84 -21.72
C GLN A 67 9.74 2.70 -20.71
N LYS A 68 9.19 1.55 -21.15
CA LYS A 68 8.89 0.40 -20.27
C LYS A 68 10.10 -0.10 -19.47
N ILE A 69 11.30 -0.06 -20.05
CA ILE A 69 12.53 -0.50 -19.38
C ILE A 69 12.83 0.38 -18.15
N GLN A 70 12.67 1.70 -18.28
CA GLN A 70 12.87 2.64 -17.18
C GLN A 70 11.80 2.48 -16.10
N ALA A 71 10.55 2.24 -16.51
CA ALA A 71 9.45 1.95 -15.59
C ALA A 71 9.73 0.71 -14.73
N ILE A 72 10.21 -0.37 -15.35
CA ILE A 72 10.60 -1.62 -14.65
C ILE A 72 11.77 -1.36 -13.70
N LYS A 73 12.77 -0.59 -14.13
CA LYS A 73 13.92 -0.25 -13.27
C LYS A 73 13.47 0.51 -12.02
N ARG A 74 12.65 1.55 -12.19
CA ARG A 74 12.12 2.37 -11.09
C ARG A 74 11.24 1.55 -10.15
N PHE A 75 10.41 0.66 -10.68
CA PHE A 75 9.58 -0.24 -9.86
C PHE A 75 10.43 -1.17 -8.99
N ARG A 76 11.54 -1.68 -9.51
CA ARG A 76 12.48 -2.50 -8.73
C ARG A 76 13.22 -1.69 -7.66
N GLU A 77 13.61 -0.46 -7.97
CA GLU A 77 14.30 0.41 -7.00
C GLU A 77 13.41 0.77 -5.81
N VAL A 78 12.11 0.97 -6.05
CA VAL A 78 11.15 1.35 -5.00
C VAL A 78 10.64 0.14 -4.21
N HIS A 79 10.34 -0.97 -4.89
CA HIS A 79 9.70 -2.13 -4.25
C HIS A 79 10.67 -3.29 -3.92
N GLY A 80 11.90 -3.27 -4.43
CA GLY A 80 12.89 -4.32 -4.17
C GLY A 80 12.55 -5.70 -4.75
N VAL A 81 11.64 -5.78 -5.72
CA VAL A 81 11.14 -7.05 -6.29
C VAL A 81 12.01 -7.61 -7.41
N GLY A 82 11.79 -8.89 -7.73
CA GLY A 82 12.45 -9.56 -8.86
C GLY A 82 12.10 -8.94 -10.22
N LEU A 83 12.94 -9.20 -11.23
CA LEU A 83 12.74 -8.66 -12.59
C LEU A 83 11.39 -9.09 -13.19
N LYS A 84 10.96 -10.32 -12.90
CA LYS A 84 9.69 -10.87 -13.36
C LYS A 84 8.50 -10.13 -12.75
N GLU A 85 8.48 -9.95 -11.44
CA GLU A 85 7.43 -9.25 -10.72
C GLU A 85 7.33 -7.77 -11.13
N ALA A 86 8.48 -7.10 -11.28
CA ALA A 86 8.48 -5.71 -11.75
C ALA A 86 7.96 -5.57 -13.19
N LYS A 87 8.32 -6.51 -14.07
CA LYS A 87 7.77 -6.52 -15.44
C LYS A 87 6.26 -6.71 -15.42
N ASP A 88 5.78 -7.69 -14.66
CA ASP A 88 4.36 -8.03 -14.57
C ASP A 88 3.52 -6.85 -14.05
N ALA A 89 3.97 -6.22 -12.96
CA ALA A 89 3.31 -5.05 -12.38
C ALA A 89 3.27 -3.85 -13.34
N VAL A 90 4.38 -3.58 -14.04
CA VAL A 90 4.47 -2.48 -15.01
C VAL A 90 3.61 -2.76 -16.25
N ASP A 91 3.56 -4.00 -16.72
CA ASP A 91 2.75 -4.37 -17.88
C ASP A 91 1.26 -4.31 -17.56
N ALA A 92 0.83 -4.83 -16.40
CA ALA A 92 -0.54 -4.71 -15.90
C ALA A 92 -0.96 -3.23 -15.78
N ARG A 93 -0.05 -2.35 -15.34
CA ARG A 93 -0.31 -0.91 -15.28
C ARG A 93 -0.44 -0.28 -16.67
N ALA A 94 0.42 -0.69 -17.61
CA ALA A 94 0.37 -0.23 -19.00
C ALA A 94 -0.94 -0.64 -19.68
N GLU A 95 -1.40 -1.87 -19.45
CA GLU A 95 -2.70 -2.35 -19.92
C GLU A 95 -3.85 -1.55 -19.30
N ALA A 96 -3.81 -1.29 -17.99
CA ALA A 96 -4.84 -0.49 -17.31
C ALA A 96 -4.92 0.95 -17.87
N LEU A 97 -3.78 1.56 -18.21
CA LEU A 97 -3.72 2.85 -18.88
C LEU A 97 -4.28 2.79 -20.31
N ALA A 98 -3.98 1.73 -21.05
CA ALA A 98 -4.48 1.53 -22.41
C ALA A 98 -6.00 1.32 -22.44
N ARG A 99 -6.56 0.62 -21.46
CA ARG A 99 -8.01 0.39 -21.31
C ARG A 99 -8.79 1.65 -20.91
N ARG A 100 -8.11 2.67 -20.38
CA ARG A 100 -8.69 3.96 -19.97
C ARG A 100 -8.53 5.06 -21.01
N ARG A 101 -7.97 4.72 -22.18
CA ARG A 101 -7.66 5.65 -23.27
C ARG A 101 -8.69 5.53 -24.37
#